data_AF-A0A2N0WKR6-F1
#
_entry.id   AF-A0A2N0WKR6-F1
#
_cell.length_a   1.000
_cell.length_b   1.000
_cell.length_c   1.000
_cell.angle_alpha   90.00
_cell.angle_beta   90.00
_cell.angle_gamma   90.00
#
_symmetry.space_group_name_H-M   'P 1'
#
loop_
_entity.id
_entity.type
_entity.pdbx_description
1 polymer ?
#
loop_
_entity_poly.entity_id
_entity_poly.type
_entity_poly.pdbx_seq_one_letter_code
_entity_poly.pdbx_strand_id
1 'polypeptide(L)'
;MNNNVELPYLFPNEHLLSVLARWFDLTGRNDFLMTCKKVSSNLTKLTPSAIWRPVFRDLASHYKETMPLEVILKEHTLLPYYRSFLTLTELELFNDELLKLGPSFKLLPKLQQNLKYAHYWRWCKECAHDDYEEYG
;
A
#
# COMPACT_ATOMS: atom_id res chain seq x y z
N MET A 1 -11.60 -11.17 -9.79
CA MET A 1 -10.85 -11.75 -10.92
C MET A 1 -9.62 -12.42 -10.32
N ASN A 2 -9.58 -13.75 -10.30
CA ASN A 2 -8.40 -14.51 -9.89
C ASN A 2 -7.49 -14.66 -11.10
N ASN A 3 -6.56 -13.74 -11.27
CA ASN A 3 -5.35 -14.01 -12.03
C ASN A 3 -4.28 -14.36 -11.00
N ASN A 4 -3.72 -15.57 -11.07
CA ASN A 4 -2.58 -16.00 -10.25
C ASN A 4 -1.35 -15.15 -10.62
N VAL A 5 -1.29 -13.92 -10.12
CA VAL A 5 -0.11 -13.08 -10.15
C VAL A 5 0.66 -13.35 -8.87
N GLU A 6 1.89 -13.83 -9.03
CA GLU A 6 2.81 -14.03 -7.92
C GLU A 6 3.61 -12.74 -7.73
N LEU A 7 3.30 -12.00 -6.68
CA LEU A 7 4.01 -10.78 -6.36
C LEU A 7 5.30 -11.09 -5.59
N PRO A 8 6.36 -10.28 -5.74
CA PRO A 8 7.55 -10.38 -4.91
C PRO A 8 7.21 -10.28 -3.43
N TYR A 9 7.98 -10.97 -2.58
CA TYR A 9 7.86 -10.82 -1.14
C TYR A 9 8.15 -9.38 -0.70
N LEU A 10 7.39 -8.87 0.26
CA LEU A 10 7.57 -7.52 0.82
C LEU A 10 8.88 -7.46 1.61
N PHE A 11 9.77 -6.54 1.25
CA PHE A 11 10.98 -6.31 2.04
C PHE A 11 10.66 -5.61 3.37
N PRO A 12 11.49 -5.77 4.41
CA PRO A 12 11.36 -4.99 5.63
C PRO A 12 11.24 -3.49 5.31
N ASN A 13 10.31 -2.80 5.97
CA ASN A 13 10.03 -1.37 5.79
C ASN A 13 9.54 -0.94 4.39
N GLU A 14 9.36 -1.87 3.46
CA GLU A 14 8.84 -1.59 2.13
C GLU A 14 7.38 -1.12 2.19
N HIS A 15 7.03 -0.08 1.43
CA HIS A 15 5.64 0.34 1.33
C HIS A 15 4.85 -0.63 0.43
N LEU A 16 3.62 -1.01 0.79
CA LEU A 16 2.83 -2.02 0.08
C LEU A 16 2.67 -1.73 -1.40
N LEU A 17 2.55 -0.46 -1.79
CA LEU A 17 2.42 -0.06 -3.20
C LEU A 17 3.73 -0.27 -4.01
N SER A 18 4.91 -0.38 -3.39
CA SER A 18 6.19 -0.37 -4.14
C SER A 18 6.48 -1.73 -4.75
N VAL A 19 5.84 -2.76 -4.22
CA VAL A 19 5.87 -4.08 -4.82
C VAL A 19 5.35 -4.10 -6.25
N LEU A 20 4.47 -3.14 -6.63
CA LEU A 20 4.04 -2.96 -8.01
C LEU A 20 5.19 -2.53 -8.93
N ALA A 21 6.08 -1.66 -8.45
CA ALA A 21 7.26 -1.23 -9.21
C ALA A 21 8.25 -2.38 -9.36
N ARG A 22 8.58 -3.08 -8.27
CA ARG A 22 9.45 -4.27 -8.31
C ARG A 22 8.88 -5.36 -9.22
N TRP A 23 7.58 -5.61 -9.12
CA TRP A 23 6.91 -6.56 -9.99
C TRP A 23 6.99 -6.13 -11.45
N PHE A 24 6.72 -4.85 -11.75
CA PHE A 24 6.83 -4.31 -13.09
C PHE A 24 8.23 -4.52 -13.68
N ASP A 25 9.28 -4.18 -12.94
CA ASP A 25 10.67 -4.35 -13.37
C ASP A 25 10.99 -5.81 -13.68
N LEU A 26 10.53 -6.75 -12.84
CA LEU A 26 10.70 -8.19 -13.06
C LEU A 26 9.97 -8.70 -14.31
N THR A 27 8.89 -8.05 -14.75
CA THR A 27 8.21 -8.46 -15.99
C THR A 27 8.90 -8.02 -17.27
N GLY A 28 9.85 -7.08 -17.21
CA GLY A 28 10.54 -6.51 -18.38
C GLY A 28 9.61 -5.81 -19.39
N ARG A 29 8.42 -5.38 -18.95
CA ARG A 29 7.42 -4.71 -19.80
C ARG A 29 7.65 -3.19 -19.82
N ASN A 30 7.07 -2.51 -20.82
CA ASN A 30 7.23 -1.06 -20.99
C ASN A 30 6.04 -0.23 -20.49
N ASP A 31 4.93 -0.87 -20.09
CA ASP A 31 3.72 -0.18 -19.60
C ASP A 31 3.37 -0.63 -18.18
N PHE A 32 3.66 0.24 -17.22
CA PHE A 32 3.43 0.01 -15.80
C PHE A 32 1.95 -0.24 -15.49
N LEU A 33 1.04 0.60 -16.00
CA LEU A 33 -0.38 0.51 -15.69
C LEU A 33 -1.00 -0.75 -16.27
N MET A 34 -0.66 -1.09 -17.51
CA MET A 34 -1.15 -2.32 -18.14
C MET A 34 -0.61 -3.59 -17.47
N THR A 35 0.63 -3.54 -16.97
CA THR A 35 1.22 -4.65 -16.22
C THR A 35 0.52 -4.83 -14.88
N CYS A 36 0.38 -3.75 -14.11
CA CYS A 36 -0.20 -3.78 -12.77
C CYS A 36 -1.71 -4.02 -12.78
N LYS A 37 -2.43 -3.78 -13.90
CA LYS A 37 -3.87 -4.05 -14.03
C LYS A 37 -4.26 -5.50 -13.73
N LYS A 38 -3.30 -6.42 -13.82
CA LYS A 38 -3.49 -7.84 -13.44
C LYS A 38 -3.65 -8.03 -11.93
N VAL A 39 -3.12 -7.10 -11.13
CA VAL A 39 -3.13 -7.09 -9.66
C VAL A 39 -4.34 -6.31 -9.15
N SER A 40 -4.58 -5.10 -9.66
CA SER A 40 -5.71 -4.27 -9.27
C SER A 40 -6.25 -3.46 -10.45
N SER A 41 -7.57 -3.28 -10.51
CA SER A 41 -8.20 -2.36 -11.46
C SER A 41 -8.12 -0.89 -11.02
N ASN A 42 -7.67 -0.61 -9.79
CA ASN A 42 -7.74 0.70 -9.15
C ASN A 42 -6.41 1.47 -9.13
N LEU A 43 -5.72 1.54 -10.27
CA LEU A 43 -4.33 2.04 -10.36
C LEU A 43 -4.18 3.52 -10.77
N THR A 44 -5.27 4.21 -11.08
CA THR A 44 -5.23 5.57 -11.63
C THR A 44 -4.63 6.63 -10.69
N LYS A 45 -4.56 6.37 -9.38
CA LYS A 45 -3.94 7.27 -8.38
C LYS A 45 -3.25 6.49 -7.26
N LEU A 46 -1.98 6.15 -7.42
CA LEU A 46 -1.19 5.51 -6.36
C LEU A 46 -0.75 6.55 -5.32
N THR A 47 -1.56 6.71 -4.27
CA THR A 47 -1.28 7.64 -3.17
C THR A 47 -0.97 6.84 -1.91
N PRO A 48 0.25 6.94 -1.34
CA PRO A 48 0.66 6.19 -0.15
C PRO A 48 -0.24 6.39 1.07
N SER A 49 -0.75 7.62 1.20
CA SER A 49 -1.64 8.04 2.27
C SER A 49 -3.04 7.40 2.16
N ALA A 50 -3.46 7.01 0.94
CA ALA A 50 -4.84 6.66 0.63
C ALA A 50 -5.10 5.15 0.78
N ILE A 51 -4.77 4.58 1.95
CA ILE A 51 -4.76 3.12 2.14
C ILE A 51 -6.15 2.47 2.10
N TRP A 52 -7.21 3.28 2.12
CA TRP A 52 -8.59 2.86 1.89
C TRP A 52 -8.91 2.58 0.41
N ARG A 53 -8.02 2.94 -0.54
CA ARG A 53 -8.26 2.66 -1.96
C ARG A 53 -8.19 1.15 -2.22
N PRO A 54 -9.05 0.60 -3.11
CA PRO A 54 -9.09 -0.83 -3.42
C PRO A 54 -7.74 -1.50 -3.72
N VAL A 55 -6.80 -0.77 -4.34
CA VAL A 55 -5.47 -1.30 -4.66
C VAL A 55 -4.72 -1.85 -3.43
N PHE A 56 -4.89 -1.25 -2.24
CA PHE A 56 -4.24 -1.74 -1.02
C PHE A 56 -4.83 -3.07 -0.56
N ARG A 57 -6.15 -3.22 -0.61
CA ARG A 57 -6.83 -4.49 -0.31
C ARG A 57 -6.44 -5.56 -1.32
N ASP A 58 -6.46 -5.21 -2.61
CA ASP A 58 -6.11 -6.15 -3.68
C ASP A 58 -4.67 -6.64 -3.47
N LEU A 59 -3.71 -5.75 -3.19
CA LEU A 59 -2.33 -6.11 -2.85
C LEU A 59 -2.21 -6.94 -1.57
N ALA A 60 -2.85 -6.53 -0.47
CA ALA A 60 -2.80 -7.25 0.80
C ALA A 60 -3.35 -8.68 0.67
N SER A 61 -4.32 -8.89 -0.21
CA SER A 61 -4.90 -10.22 -0.46
C SER A 61 -3.89 -11.22 -1.04
N HIS A 62 -2.82 -10.77 -1.70
CA HIS A 62 -1.73 -11.63 -2.17
C HIS A 62 -0.85 -12.17 -1.04
N TYR A 63 -0.81 -11.48 0.11
CA TYR A 63 0.06 -11.82 1.24
C TYR A 63 -0.70 -12.42 2.42
N LYS A 64 -2.04 -12.50 2.37
CA LYS A 64 -2.88 -12.92 3.50
C LYS A 64 -2.54 -14.30 4.08
N GLU A 65 -1.97 -15.19 3.27
CA GLU A 65 -1.59 -16.55 3.69
C GLU A 65 -0.25 -16.58 4.45
N THR A 66 0.61 -15.57 4.25
CA THR A 66 1.96 -15.50 4.85
C THR A 66 2.10 -14.39 5.87
N MET A 67 1.26 -13.35 5.81
CA MET A 67 1.33 -12.17 6.65
C MET A 67 -0.08 -11.69 7.04
N PRO A 68 -0.39 -11.58 8.36
CA PRO A 68 -1.65 -11.03 8.82
C PRO A 68 -1.86 -9.59 8.33
N LEU A 69 -3.11 -9.19 8.07
CA LEU A 69 -3.40 -7.85 7.57
C LEU A 69 -2.92 -6.77 8.54
N GLU A 70 -3.03 -6.99 9.84
CA GLU A 70 -2.59 -6.06 10.88
C GLU A 70 -1.10 -5.76 10.76
N VAL A 71 -0.29 -6.77 10.42
CA VAL A 71 1.15 -6.63 10.16
C VAL A 71 1.38 -5.82 8.89
N ILE A 72 0.67 -6.14 7.79
CA ILE A 72 0.75 -5.38 6.53
C ILE A 72 0.44 -3.89 6.76
N LEU A 73 -0.65 -3.60 7.47
CA LEU A 73 -1.07 -2.22 7.76
C LEU A 73 -0.05 -1.49 8.64
N LYS A 74 0.50 -2.15 9.65
CA LYS A 74 1.46 -1.56 10.59
C LYS A 74 2.84 -1.34 9.95
N GLU A 75 3.32 -2.31 9.18
CA GLU A 75 4.72 -2.35 8.74
C GLU A 75 4.89 -1.88 7.30
N HIS A 76 3.88 -2.06 6.45
CA HIS A 76 3.96 -1.78 5.02
C HIS A 76 3.01 -0.66 4.56
N THR A 77 2.44 0.13 5.48
CA THR A 77 1.67 1.32 5.10
C THR A 77 2.02 2.53 5.96
N LEU A 78 1.52 3.71 5.57
CA LEU A 78 1.66 4.91 6.38
C LEU A 78 0.66 5.00 7.53
N LEU A 79 -0.21 4.00 7.76
CA LEU A 79 -1.20 4.04 8.83
C LEU A 79 -0.61 4.46 10.18
N PRO A 80 0.53 3.91 10.67
CA PRO A 80 1.08 4.33 11.96
C PRO A 80 1.42 5.82 12.02
N TYR A 81 1.89 6.39 10.90
CA TYR A 81 2.30 7.79 10.82
C TYR A 81 1.12 8.75 10.99
N TYR A 82 -0.05 8.40 10.44
CA TYR A 82 -1.23 9.26 10.52
C TYR A 82 -2.33 8.74 11.44
N ARG A 83 -2.10 7.64 12.17
CA ARG A 83 -3.09 7.02 13.07
C ARG A 83 -3.63 8.01 14.10
N SER A 84 -2.76 8.85 14.68
CA SER A 84 -3.12 9.87 15.68
C SER A 84 -3.98 11.01 15.13
N PHE A 85 -4.12 11.08 13.81
CA PHE A 85 -4.94 12.06 13.10
C PHE A 85 -6.26 11.45 12.63
N LEU A 86 -6.55 10.20 13.00
CA LEU A 86 -7.84 9.58 12.81
C LEU A 86 -8.68 9.78 14.06
N THR A 87 -9.95 10.13 13.88
CA THR A 87 -10.95 10.07 14.95
C THR A 87 -11.19 8.63 15.37
N LEU A 88 -11.73 8.42 16.59
CA LEU A 88 -12.09 7.08 17.07
C LEU A 88 -13.04 6.36 16.10
N THR A 89 -14.04 7.07 15.58
CA THR A 89 -14.96 6.53 14.57
C THR A 89 -14.25 6.14 13.28
N GLU A 90 -13.30 6.95 12.79
CA GLU A 90 -12.51 6.59 11.60
C GLU A 90 -11.63 5.36 11.85
N LEU A 91 -11.06 5.20 13.06
CA LEU A 91 -10.27 4.03 13.45
C LEU A 91 -11.12 2.76 13.55
N GLU A 92 -12.30 2.85 14.15
CA GLU A 92 -13.24 1.73 14.26
C GLU A 92 -13.69 1.26 12.88
N LEU A 93 -14.13 2.20 12.03
CA LEU A 93 -14.47 1.90 10.64
C LEU A 93 -13.27 1.32 9.89
N PHE A 94 -12.07 1.84 10.10
CA PHE A 94 -10.87 1.32 9.45
C PHE A 94 -10.59 -0.14 9.83
N ASN A 95 -10.71 -0.51 11.10
CA ASN A 95 -10.45 -1.87 11.58
C ASN A 95 -11.54 -2.86 11.13
N ASP A 96 -12.81 -2.43 11.10
CA ASP A 96 -13.92 -3.31 10.72
C ASP A 96 -14.10 -3.45 9.20
N GLU A 97 -13.83 -2.41 8.41
CA GLU A 97 -14.28 -2.34 7.01
C GLU A 97 -13.23 -2.78 5.99
N LEU A 98 -11.92 -2.63 6.28
CA LEU A 98 -10.85 -2.96 5.32
C LEU A 98 -10.86 -4.43 4.91
N LEU A 99 -11.36 -5.29 5.80
CA LEU A 99 -11.55 -6.72 5.58
C LEU A 99 -12.96 -7.08 5.07
N LYS A 100 -14.00 -6.31 5.43
CA LYS A 100 -15.40 -6.75 5.28
C LYS A 100 -16.16 -6.12 4.11
N LEU A 101 -15.96 -4.83 3.79
CA LEU A 101 -16.96 -4.06 3.01
C LEU A 101 -16.65 -3.80 1.53
N GLY A 102 -15.61 -4.46 1.00
CA GLY A 102 -15.40 -4.50 -0.45
C GLY A 102 -15.13 -3.12 -1.08
N PRO A 103 -15.18 -2.99 -2.42
CA PRO A 103 -14.74 -1.79 -3.15
C PRO A 103 -15.63 -0.55 -3.01
N SER A 104 -16.79 -0.68 -2.34
CA SER A 104 -17.78 0.38 -2.15
C SER A 104 -17.47 1.33 -0.98
N PHE A 105 -16.63 0.92 -0.04
CA PHE A 105 -16.28 1.76 1.10
C PHE A 105 -15.19 2.78 0.75
N LYS A 106 -15.40 4.03 1.19
CA LYS A 106 -14.43 5.12 1.07
C LYS A 106 -14.26 5.79 2.43
N LEU A 107 -13.24 5.39 3.19
CA LEU A 107 -12.77 6.19 4.30
C LEU A 107 -11.96 7.37 3.75
N LEU A 108 -12.26 8.59 4.14
CA LEU A 108 -11.45 9.76 3.81
C LEU A 108 -11.01 10.45 5.11
N PRO A 109 -9.88 10.04 5.68
CA PRO A 109 -9.24 10.68 6.83
C PRO A 109 -9.11 12.18 6.65
N LYS A 110 -9.97 12.96 7.31
CA LYS A 110 -10.05 14.41 7.06
C LYS A 110 -8.79 15.15 7.52
N LEU A 111 -8.12 14.66 8.56
CA LEU A 111 -6.95 15.34 9.14
C LEU A 111 -5.63 14.86 8.54
N GLN A 112 -5.63 13.82 7.69
CA GLN A 112 -4.40 13.33 7.07
C GLN A 112 -3.73 14.38 6.18
N GLN A 113 -4.52 15.25 5.55
CA GLN A 113 -4.02 16.38 4.75
C GLN A 113 -3.17 17.38 5.54
N ASN A 114 -3.27 17.38 6.88
CA ASN A 114 -2.47 18.27 7.74
C ASN A 114 -1.06 17.71 7.99
N LEU A 115 -0.77 16.49 7.52
CA LEU A 115 0.53 15.86 7.67
C LEU A 115 1.42 16.18 6.48
N LYS A 116 2.46 16.98 6.74
CA LYS A 116 3.43 17.44 5.74
C LYS A 116 4.01 16.30 4.89
N TYR A 117 4.17 15.11 5.46
CA TYR A 117 4.84 14.01 4.76
C TYR A 117 3.94 12.80 4.45
N ALA A 118 2.62 12.91 4.60
CA ALA A 118 1.72 11.78 4.37
C ALA A 118 1.63 11.35 2.90
N HIS A 119 2.01 12.22 1.94
CA HIS A 119 2.01 11.91 0.51
C HIS A 119 3.32 11.29 0.02
N TYR A 120 4.40 11.31 0.81
CA TYR A 120 5.64 10.64 0.44
C TYR A 120 5.53 9.15 0.73
N TRP A 121 6.23 8.37 -0.08
CA TRP A 121 6.40 6.95 0.19
C TRP A 121 7.30 6.79 1.42
N ARG A 122 7.30 5.62 2.07
CA ARG A 122 8.21 5.32 3.21
C ARG A 122 9.71 5.41 2.84
N TRP A 123 10.03 5.78 1.62
CA TRP A 123 11.38 6.00 1.14
C TRP A 123 11.61 7.51 1.10
N CYS A 124 12.33 8.02 2.10
CA CYS A 124 12.96 9.33 1.97
C CYS A 124 14.11 9.22 0.96
N LYS A 125 14.47 10.32 0.29
CA LYS A 125 15.54 10.28 -0.71
C LYS A 125 16.87 9.85 -0.08
N GLU A 126 17.13 10.28 1.17
CA GLU A 126 18.29 9.82 1.93
C GLU A 126 18.19 8.30 2.19
N CYS A 127 17.04 7.82 2.65
CA CYS A 127 16.79 6.42 2.95
C CYS A 127 17.02 5.51 1.74
N ALA A 128 16.56 5.92 0.54
CA ALA A 128 16.76 5.17 -0.68
C ALA A 128 18.22 5.21 -1.17
N HIS A 129 18.95 6.29 -0.88
CA HIS A 129 20.37 6.38 -1.15
C HIS A 129 21.16 5.46 -0.21
N ASP A 130 20.86 5.53 1.10
CA ASP A 130 21.50 4.71 2.12
C ASP A 130 21.24 3.21 1.86
N ASP A 131 19.99 2.83 1.52
CA ASP A 131 19.65 1.45 1.15
C ASP A 131 20.40 0.98 -0.11
N TYR A 132 20.58 1.84 -1.12
CA TYR A 132 21.35 1.51 -2.32
C TYR A 132 22.83 1.32 -2.02
N GLU A 133 23.42 2.18 -1.19
CA GLU A 133 24.83 2.05 -0.79
C GLU A 133 25.06 0.80 0.08
N GLU A 134 24.10 0.43 0.94
CA GLU A 134 24.25 -0.71 1.86
C GLU A 134 23.87 -2.06 1.23
N TYR A 135 22.86 -2.11 0.36
CA TYR A 135 22.30 -3.35 -0.17
C TYR A 135 22.41 -3.53 -1.70
N GLY A 136 22.80 -2.48 -2.44
CA GLY A 136 22.95 -2.48 -3.91
C GLY A 136 21.67 -2.26 -4.69
#